data_AF-A0A3C1WN29-F1
#
_entry.id   AF-A0A3C1WN29-F1
#
_cell.length_a   1.000
_cell.length_b   1.000
_cell.length_c   1.000
_cell.angle_alpha   90.00
_cell.angle_beta   90.00
_cell.angle_gamma   90.00
#
_symmetry.space_group_name_H-M   'P 1'
#
loop_
_entity.id
_entity.type
_entity.pdbx_description
1 polymer ?
#
loop_
_entity_poly.entity_id
_entity_poly.type
_entity_poly.pdbx_seq_one_letter_code
_entity_poly.pdbx_strand_id
1 'polypeptide(L)'
;MDLKNIVKKYSNGEVTIVWKPSLCQHSRRCFTGLPEVFDPQNRPWVDPTGASSEDIISQIKMCPSHALSYYMNADPHEEEKEKSPE
;
A
#
# COMPACT_ATOMS: atom_id res chain seq x y z
N MET A 1 11.13 -15.69 -18.35
CA MET A 1 10.99 -14.32 -17.83
C MET A 1 10.21 -14.39 -16.53
N ASP A 2 10.92 -14.33 -15.41
CA ASP A 2 10.39 -14.58 -14.07
C ASP A 2 9.65 -13.35 -13.55
N LEU A 3 8.37 -13.25 -13.90
CA LEU A 3 7.42 -12.21 -13.45
C LEU A 3 7.18 -12.19 -11.93
N LYS A 4 7.88 -13.03 -11.16
CA LYS A 4 7.64 -13.28 -9.73
C LYS A 4 8.10 -12.16 -8.80
N ASN A 5 8.93 -11.22 -9.27
CA ASN A 5 9.57 -10.21 -8.42
C ASN A 5 9.35 -8.75 -8.87
N ILE A 6 8.24 -8.45 -9.56
CA ILE A 6 7.92 -7.04 -9.84
C ILE A 6 7.50 -6.40 -8.52
N VAL A 7 8.28 -5.42 -8.06
CA VAL A 7 7.98 -4.60 -6.88
C VAL A 7 8.07 -3.15 -7.29
N LYS A 8 6.99 -2.39 -7.09
CA LYS A 8 6.99 -0.94 -7.30
C LYS A 8 6.86 -0.23 -5.96
N LYS A 9 7.54 0.91 -5.82
CA LYS A 9 7.54 1.71 -4.60
C LYS A 9 7.10 3.13 -4.93
N TYR A 10 6.22 3.69 -4.11
CA TYR A 10 5.67 5.03 -4.25
C TYR A 10 5.75 5.70 -2.89
N SER A 11 6.44 6.83 -2.80
CA SER A 11 6.62 7.55 -1.54
C SER A 11 6.06 8.96 -1.66
N ASN A 12 5.38 9.44 -0.62
CA ASN A 12 5.00 10.85 -0.45
C ASN A 12 5.96 11.62 0.46
N GLY A 13 7.08 11.00 0.87
CA GLY A 13 8.04 11.57 1.83
C GLY A 13 7.82 11.07 3.25
N GLU A 14 6.59 10.83 3.68
CA GLU A 14 6.26 10.33 5.03
C GLU A 14 6.08 8.81 5.05
N VAL A 15 5.36 8.27 4.08
CA VAL A 15 5.10 6.83 3.93
C VAL A 15 5.48 6.37 2.53
N THR A 16 6.09 5.19 2.44
CA THR A 16 6.34 4.52 1.18
C THR A 16 5.42 3.31 1.03
N ILE A 17 4.60 3.34 -0.02
CA ILE A 17 3.74 2.26 -0.47
C ILE A 17 4.55 1.32 -1.36
N VAL A 18 4.54 0.03 -1.02
CA VAL A 18 5.15 -1.06 -1.76
C VAL A 18 4.05 -1.89 -2.41
N TRP A 19 4.08 -2.00 -3.73
CA TRP A 19 3.14 -2.80 -4.50
C TRP A 19 3.82 -4.00 -5.16
N LYS A 20 3.26 -5.18 -4.91
CA LYS A 20 3.67 -6.47 -5.44
C LYS A 20 2.53 -7.07 -6.28
N PRO A 21 2.44 -6.76 -7.59
CA PRO A 21 1.38 -7.29 -8.46
C PRO A 21 1.30 -8.82 -8.46
N SER A 22 2.42 -9.52 -8.27
CA SER A 22 2.47 -10.99 -8.21
C SER A 22 1.64 -11.59 -7.06
N LEU A 23 1.40 -10.83 -5.99
CA LEU A 23 0.57 -11.24 -4.85
C LEU A 23 -0.87 -10.74 -4.95
N CYS A 24 -1.21 -9.91 -5.96
CA CYS A 24 -2.53 -9.32 -6.06
C CYS A 24 -3.57 -10.36 -6.49
N GLN A 25 -4.58 -10.58 -5.65
CA GLN A 25 -5.72 -11.47 -5.96
C GLN A 25 -6.88 -10.74 -6.63
N HIS A 26 -6.68 -9.50 -7.10
CA HIS A 26 -7.71 -8.66 -7.75
C HIS A 26 -9.01 -8.52 -6.92
N SER A 27 -8.88 -8.40 -5.59
CA SER A 27 -9.99 -8.20 -4.66
C SER A 27 -10.75 -6.88 -4.86
N ARG A 28 -10.20 -5.92 -5.62
CA ARG A 28 -10.73 -4.57 -5.90
C ARG A 28 -10.84 -3.64 -4.69
N ARG A 29 -10.72 -4.16 -3.46
CA ARG A 29 -10.82 -3.40 -2.21
C ARG A 29 -9.94 -2.15 -2.16
N CYS A 30 -8.72 -2.24 -2.69
CA CYS A 30 -7.75 -1.14 -2.70
C CYS A 30 -8.28 0.12 -3.41
N PHE A 31 -8.69 0.01 -4.68
CA PHE A 31 -9.19 1.17 -5.42
C PHE A 31 -10.64 1.53 -5.08
N THR A 32 -11.44 0.60 -4.57
CA THR A 32 -12.81 0.93 -4.14
C THR A 32 -12.86 1.66 -2.81
N GLY A 33 -11.90 1.41 -1.91
CA GLY A 33 -11.86 2.06 -0.59
C GLY A 33 -11.06 3.36 -0.56
N LEU A 34 -10.05 3.51 -1.42
CA LEU A 34 -9.25 4.74 -1.51
C LEU A 34 -8.88 5.04 -2.98
N PRO A 35 -9.87 5.42 -3.82
CA PRO A 35 -9.67 5.67 -5.25
C PRO A 35 -8.73 6.84 -5.53
N GLU A 36 -8.61 7.79 -4.60
CA GLU A 36 -7.70 8.94 -4.72
C GLU A 36 -6.23 8.51 -4.73
N VAL A 37 -5.92 7.38 -4.07
CA VAL A 37 -4.55 6.82 -4.00
C VAL A 37 -4.36 5.66 -4.95
N PHE A 38 -5.33 4.74 -5.03
CA PHE A 38 -5.24 3.56 -5.87
C PHE A 38 -6.21 3.70 -7.04
N ASP A 39 -5.71 4.04 -8.22
CA ASP A 39 -6.53 4.17 -9.42
C ASP A 39 -5.94 3.36 -10.59
N PRO A 40 -6.53 2.20 -10.94
CA PRO A 40 -6.06 1.38 -12.06
C PRO A 40 -6.19 2.08 -13.44
N GLN A 41 -7.01 3.12 -13.56
CA GLN A 41 -7.18 3.90 -14.79
C GLN A 41 -6.09 4.97 -14.95
N ASN A 42 -5.49 5.44 -13.85
CA ASN A 42 -4.42 6.43 -13.88
C ASN A 42 -3.02 5.79 -13.99
N ARG A 43 -2.06 6.61 -14.44
CA ARG A 43 -0.64 6.24 -14.58
C ARG A 43 0.22 7.39 -14.04
N PRO A 44 0.92 7.21 -12.90
CA PRO A 44 0.99 6.01 -12.08
C PRO A 44 -0.37 5.63 -11.46
N TRP A 45 -0.60 4.33 -11.25
CA TRP A 45 -1.87 3.83 -10.67
C TRP A 45 -1.90 3.94 -9.14
N VAL A 46 -0.74 4.21 -8.52
CA VAL A 46 -0.63 4.53 -7.09
C VAL A 46 -0.15 5.96 -6.99
N ASP A 47 -0.96 6.79 -6.35
CA ASP A 47 -0.64 8.16 -5.99
C ASP A 47 -0.60 8.29 -4.47
N PRO A 48 0.60 8.26 -3.85
CA PRO A 48 0.73 8.38 -2.40
C PRO A 48 0.39 9.78 -1.89
N THR A 49 0.08 10.74 -2.77
CA THR A 49 -0.32 12.11 -2.39
C THR A 49 -1.83 12.32 -2.43
N GLY A 50 -2.60 11.33 -2.91
CA GLY A 50 -4.06 11.43 -3.02
C GLY A 50 -4.83 11.38 -1.70
N ALA A 51 -4.18 10.94 -0.60
CA ALA A 51 -4.79 10.92 0.73
C ALA A 51 -3.71 11.01 1.83
N SER A 52 -4.15 11.14 3.08
CA SER A 52 -3.28 11.15 4.25
C SER A 52 -2.56 9.81 4.44
N SER A 53 -1.36 9.85 5.01
CA SER A 53 -0.54 8.66 5.30
C SER A 53 -1.29 7.63 6.16
N GLU A 54 -2.13 8.08 7.10
CA GLU A 54 -2.97 7.22 7.96
C GLU A 54 -4.06 6.45 7.19
N ASP A 55 -4.74 7.10 6.24
CA ASP A 55 -5.76 6.48 5.39
C ASP A 55 -5.13 5.46 4.45
N ILE A 56 -3.98 5.80 3.87
CA ILE A 56 -3.18 4.89 3.04
C ILE A 56 -2.84 3.63 3.83
N ILE A 57 -2.34 3.77 5.06
CA ILE A 57 -1.98 2.67 5.93
C ILE A 57 -3.19 1.79 6.25
N SER A 58 -4.30 2.40 6.66
CA SER A 58 -5.54 1.71 6.99
C SER A 58 -6.05 0.92 5.78
N GLN A 59 -5.99 1.52 4.60
CA GLN A 59 -6.42 0.88 3.37
C GLN A 59 -5.51 -0.28 2.96
N ILE A 60 -4.19 -0.14 3.13
CA ILE A 60 -3.23 -1.21 2.86
C ILE A 60 -3.47 -2.41 3.78
N LYS A 61 -3.78 -2.16 5.06
CA LYS A 61 -4.14 -3.22 6.04
C LYS A 61 -5.40 -3.99 5.63
N MET A 62 -6.29 -3.41 4.83
CA MET A 62 -7.47 -4.10 4.31
C MET A 62 -7.18 -5.03 3.13
N CYS A 63 -5.95 -5.06 2.60
CA CYS A 63 -5.56 -5.92 1.49
C CYS A 63 -5.42 -7.39 1.94
N PRO A 64 -6.34 -8.30 1.58
CA PRO A 64 -6.30 -9.69 2.08
C PRO A 64 -5.12 -10.49 1.57
N SER A 65 -4.58 -10.11 0.41
CA SER A 65 -3.48 -10.82 -0.23
C SER A 65 -2.10 -10.23 0.09
N HIS A 66 -2.03 -9.19 0.92
CA HIS A 66 -0.79 -8.47 1.26
C HIS A 66 0.01 -8.00 0.03
N ALA A 67 -0.67 -7.77 -1.10
CA ALA A 67 -0.05 -7.27 -2.33
C ALA A 67 0.40 -5.81 -2.20
N LEU A 68 -0.21 -5.09 -1.27
CA LEU A 68 0.20 -3.77 -0.85
C LEU A 68 0.83 -3.87 0.53
N SER A 69 1.92 -3.15 0.73
CA SER A 69 2.59 -3.00 2.03
C SER A 69 3.05 -1.56 2.17
N TYR A 70 3.35 -1.12 3.38
CA TYR A 70 3.88 0.23 3.61
C TYR A 70 5.05 0.19 4.59
N TYR A 71 5.85 1.24 4.57
CA TYR A 71 6.78 1.58 5.64
C TYR A 71 6.83 3.09 5.81
N MET A 72 6.93 3.57 7.04
CA MET A 72 7.14 5.00 7.31
C MET A 72 8.60 5.35 7.05
N ASN A 73 8.84 6.51 6.43
CA ASN A 73 10.17 7.05 6.17
C ASN A 73 10.70 7.89 7.32
N ALA A 74 9.94 8.04 8.41
CA ALA A 74 10.36 8.72 9.63
C ALA A 74 11.47 7.93 10.35
N ASP A 75 12.47 8.66 10.84
CA ASP A 75 13.52 8.18 11.74
C ASP A 75 12.94 7.41 12.95
N PRO A 76 13.70 6.44 13.51
CA PRO A 76 13.18 5.42 14.42
C PRO A 76 12.77 6.03 15.78
N HIS A 77 11.51 6.39 15.91
CA HIS A 77 10.87 6.47 17.23
C HIS A 77 9.41 5.99 17.12
N GLU A 78 9.26 4.69 17.34
CA GLU A 78 8.10 4.01 17.95
C GLU A 78 6.70 4.28 17.38
N GLU A 79 6.14 3.27 16.70
CA GLU A 79 4.82 2.75 17.08
C GLU A 79 4.70 1.27 16.67
N GLU A 80 5.07 0.40 17.61
CA GLU A 80 4.49 -0.94 17.71
C GLU A 80 3.01 -0.79 18.02
N LYS A 81 2.14 -1.26 17.12
CA LYS A 81 0.78 -1.70 17.50
C LYS A 81 0.37 -2.92 16.70
N GLU A 82 0.84 -4.04 17.22
CA GLU A 82 0.14 -5.31 17.39
C GLU A 82 -1.37 -5.28 17.06
N LYS A 83 -1.81 -6.21 16.21
CA LYS A 83 -3.06 -6.96 16.41
C LYS A 83 -2.98 -8.30 15.69
N SER A 84 -2.57 -9.33 16.44
CA SER A 84 -3.22 -10.64 16.36
C SER A 84 -2.99 -11.35 17.69
N PRO A 85 -3.93 -11.26 18.65
CA PRO A 85 -4.03 -12.25 19.72
C PRO A 85 -4.74 -13.51 19.21
N GLU A 86 -4.17 -14.65 19.62
CA GLU A 86 -4.67 -16.04 19.70
C GLU A 86 -5.18 -16.78 18.45
#